data_AF-A0AAP5JXZ5-F1
#
_entry.id   AF-A0AAP5JXZ5-F1
#
_cell.length_a   1.000
_cell.length_b   1.000
_cell.length_c   1.000
_cell.angle_alpha   90.00
_cell.angle_beta   90.00
_cell.angle_gamma   90.00
#
_symmetry.space_group_name_H-M   'P 1'
#
loop_
_entity.id
_entity.type
_entity.pdbx_description
1 polymer ?
#
loop_
_entity_poly.entity_id
_entity_poly.type
_entity_poly.pdbx_seq_one_letter_code
_entity_poly.pdbx_strand_id
1 'polypeptide(L)' 'MTGQGIYDLYMSVYEKYLFSEDPAEVEMLHEELQEIRRKYGIPDAQ' A
#
# COMPACT_ATOMS: atom_id res chain seq x y z
N MET A 1 -10.11 -4.74 13.08
CA MET A 1 -10.07 -4.47 11.62
C MET A 1 -10.47 -5.77 10.92
N THR A 2 -11.39 -5.71 9.97
CA THR A 2 -11.82 -6.89 9.18
C THR A 2 -10.88 -7.09 7.99
N GLY A 3 -10.93 -8.28 7.37
CA GLY A 3 -10.17 -8.55 6.13
C GLY A 3 -10.50 -7.54 5.01
N GLN A 4 -11.77 -7.15 4.88
CA GLN A 4 -12.19 -6.12 3.93
C GLN A 4 -11.55 -4.75 4.23
N GLY A 5 -11.50 -4.34 5.49
CA GLY A 5 -10.89 -3.06 5.85
C GLY A 5 -9.37 -3.01 5.61
N ILE A 6 -8.69 -4.15 5.69
CA ILE A 6 -7.26 -4.27 5.32
C ILE A 6 -7.11 -4.12 3.80
N TYR A 7 -7.97 -4.77 3.02
CA TYR A 7 -7.96 -4.68 1.57
C TYR A 7 -8.25 -3.26 1.09
N ASP A 8 -9.29 -2.61 1.63
CA ASP A 8 -9.66 -1.23 1.27
C ASP A 8 -8.51 -0.26 1.59
N LEU A 9 -7.86 -0.42 2.75
CA LEU A 9 -6.67 0.35 3.13
C LEU A 9 -5.55 0.15 2.10
N TYR A 10 -5.19 -1.10 1.82
CA TYR A 10 -4.12 -1.43 0.87
C TYR A 10 -4.39 -0.83 -0.52
N MET A 11 -5.61 -1.01 -1.04
CA MET A 11 -6.00 -0.48 -2.36
C MET A 11 -5.94 1.04 -2.40
N SER A 12 -6.37 1.73 -1.33
CA SER A 12 -6.33 3.19 -1.28
C SER A 12 -4.91 3.77 -1.35
N VAL A 13 -3.93 3.11 -0.72
CA VAL A 13 -2.52 3.51 -0.79
C VAL A 13 -1.92 3.13 -2.14
N TYR A 14 -2.29 1.97 -2.66
CA TYR A 14 -1.81 1.48 -3.95
C TYR A 14 -2.27 2.36 -5.13
N GLU A 15 -3.51 2.83 -5.13
CA GLU A 15 -4.00 3.77 -6.15
C GLU A 15 -3.20 5.08 -6.11
N LYS A 16 -2.95 5.65 -4.93
CA LYS A 16 -2.12 6.85 -4.80
C LYS A 16 -0.71 6.62 -5.33
N TYR A 17 -0.12 5.47 -5.00
CA TYR A 17 1.21 5.09 -5.47
C TYR A 17 1.29 5.06 -7.00
N LEU A 18 0.26 4.51 -7.66
CA LEU A 18 0.22 4.39 -9.12
C LEU A 18 0.08 5.72 -9.85
N PHE A 19 -0.58 6.71 -9.24
CA PHE A 19 -0.90 7.99 -9.88
C PHE A 19 -0.06 9.17 -9.37
N SER A 20 0.82 8.96 -8.39
CA SER A 20 1.71 10.02 -7.93
C SER A 20 2.81 10.28 -8.96
N GLU A 21 3.01 11.55 -9.29
CA GLU A 21 4.09 12.03 -10.16
C GLU A 21 5.28 12.57 -9.36
N ASP A 22 5.14 12.71 -8.03
CA ASP A 22 6.20 13.18 -7.13
C ASP A 22 7.07 11.99 -6.68
N PRO A 23 8.37 11.94 -7.04
CA PRO A 23 9.25 10.85 -6.64
C PRO A 23 9.34 10.64 -5.13
N ALA A 24 9.27 11.73 -4.34
CA ALA A 24 9.33 11.63 -2.88
C ALA A 24 8.05 11.01 -2.30
N GLU A 25 6.90 11.36 -2.87
CA GLU A 25 5.62 10.76 -2.49
C GLU A 25 5.56 9.28 -2.91
N VAL A 26 6.09 8.93 -4.09
CA VAL A 26 6.20 7.54 -4.56
C VAL A 26 7.03 6.68 -3.60
N GLU A 27 8.18 7.19 -3.13
CA GLU A 27 9.02 6.48 -2.14
C GLU A 27 8.27 6.27 -0.81
N MET A 28 7.62 7.32 -0.29
CA MET A 28 6.82 7.21 0.94
C MET A 28 5.68 6.20 0.82
N LEU A 29 4.92 6.24 -0.27
CA LEU A 29 3.80 5.33 -0.52
C LEU A 29 4.29 3.89 -0.73
N HIS A 30 5.48 3.71 -1.31
CA HIS A 30 6.10 2.39 -1.42
C HIS A 30 6.42 1.80 -0.05
N GLU A 31 7.03 2.57 0.86
CA GLU A 31 7.29 2.15 2.24
C GLU A 31 6.00 1.84 3.00
N GLU A 32 4.96 2.68 2.84
CA GLU A 32 3.66 2.46 3.46
C GLU A 32 3.01 1.14 2.99
N LEU A 33 3.08 0.84 1.68
CA LEU A 33 2.60 -0.43 1.13
C LEU A 33 3.37 -1.63 1.69
N GLN A 34 4.69 -1.53 1.86
CA GLN A 34 5.48 -2.59 2.48
C GLN A 34 5.11 -2.80 3.95
N GLU A 35 4.89 -1.72 4.69
CA GLU A 35 4.49 -1.81 6.10
C GLU A 35 3.12 -2.47 6.25
N ILE A 36 2.14 -2.09 5.42
CA ILE A 36 0.81 -2.70 5.40
C ILE A 36 0.93 -4.21 5.10
N ARG A 37 1.71 -4.59 4.08
CA ARG A 37 1.94 -6.00 3.74
C ARG A 37 2.54 -6.78 4.91
N ARG A 38 3.60 -6.26 5.54
CA ARG A 38 4.25 -6.89 6.70
C ARG A 38 3.31 -7.02 7.88
N LYS A 39 2.53 -5.98 8.17
CA LYS A 39 1.61 -5.92 9.31
C LYS A 39 0.45 -6.89 9.19
N TYR A 40 -0.04 -7.11 7.96
CA TYR A 40 -1.22 -7.93 7.71
C TYR A 40 -0.93 -9.26 7.01
N GLY A 41 0.34 -9.59 6.74
CA GLY A 41 0.76 -10.83 6.11
C GLY A 41 0.29 -10.97 4.65
N ILE A 42 0.20 -9.85 3.92
CA ILE A 42 -0.20 -9.84 2.51
C ILE A 42 1.03 -10.25 1.67
N PRO A 43 0.96 -11.32 0.86
CA PRO A 43 2.07 -11.75 0.03
C PRO A 43 2.34 -10.77 -1.12
N ASP A 44 3.60 -10.67 -1.56
CA ASP A 44 3.97 -9.85 -2.70
C ASP A 44 3.29 -10.35 -3.99
N ALA A 45 2.70 -9.41 -4.73
CA ALA A 45 2.31 -9.66 -6.11
C ALA A 45 3.61 -9.76 -6.93
N GLN A 46 3.98 -10.99 -7.31
CA GLN A 46 5.08 -11.28 -8.24
C GLN A 46 4.75 -10.82 -9.65
#